data_AF-A0A8E0QTY0-F1
#
_entry.id   AF-A0A8E0QTY0-F1
#
_cell.length_a   1.000
_cell.length_b   1.000
_cell.length_c   1.000
_cell.angle_alpha   90.00
_cell.angle_beta   90.00
_cell.angle_gamma   90.00
#
_symmetry.space_group_name_H-M   'P 1'
#
loop_
_entity.id
_entity.type
_entity.pdbx_description
1 polymer ?
#
loop_
_entity_poly.entity_id
_entity_poly.type
_entity_poly.pdbx_seq_one_letter_code
_entity_poly.pdbx_strand_id
1 'polypeptide(L)'
;MSGYYAYLKAQEGKAVAQSYAKRDAEEAKKREELRKAYLKELDEKDPNNIFYSIGQIKGLLKAFYEADRNLDGHVTLGELMNVYRPTNQEACDNIHKTFQEAEVDGDNRLSLGEFFILGFIGAERKEGYPQARKIE
;
A
#
# COMPACT_ATOMS: atom_id res chain seq x y z
N MET A 1 -49.37 -18.63 7.99
CA MET A 1 -48.09 -18.30 7.34
C MET A 1 -47.79 -19.38 6.31
N SER A 2 -47.91 -19.08 5.01
CA SER A 2 -47.76 -20.05 3.90
C SER A 2 -46.31 -20.50 3.73
N GLY A 3 -46.08 -21.78 3.39
CA GLY A 3 -44.74 -22.35 3.13
C GLY A 3 -43.95 -21.62 2.03
N TYR A 4 -44.64 -20.91 1.13
CA TYR A 4 -44.01 -20.05 0.13
C TYR A 4 -43.23 -18.87 0.75
N TYR A 5 -43.76 -18.26 1.82
CA TYR A 5 -43.08 -17.15 2.50
C TYR A 5 -41.80 -17.62 3.21
N ALA A 6 -41.84 -18.81 3.83
CA ALA A 6 -40.68 -19.42 4.46
C ALA A 6 -39.58 -19.76 3.43
N TYR A 7 -39.97 -20.24 2.24
CA TYR A 7 -39.05 -20.50 1.14
C TYR A 7 -38.33 -19.22 0.66
N LEU A 8 -39.06 -18.12 0.44
CA LEU A 8 -38.46 -16.85 0.02
C LEU A 8 -37.45 -16.31 1.05
N LYS A 9 -37.79 -16.34 2.34
CA LYS A 9 -36.87 -15.91 3.42
C LYS A 9 -35.60 -16.76 3.49
N ALA A 10 -35.70 -18.06 3.23
CA ALA A 10 -34.53 -18.94 3.18
C ALA A 10 -33.63 -18.65 1.96
N GLN A 11 -34.20 -18.30 0.81
CA GLN A 11 -33.44 -17.89 -0.38
C GLN A 11 -32.74 -16.55 -0.18
N GLU A 12 -33.41 -15.57 0.43
CA GLU A 12 -32.80 -14.29 0.83
C GLU A 12 -31.60 -14.51 1.76
N GLY A 13 -31.74 -15.35 2.80
CA GLY A 13 -30.65 -15.68 3.72
C GLY A 13 -29.46 -16.35 3.04
N LYS A 14 -29.71 -17.27 2.09
CA LYS A 14 -28.64 -17.93 1.31
C LYS A 14 -27.91 -16.94 0.39
N ALA A 15 -28.63 -16.04 -0.27
CA ALA A 15 -28.04 -15.03 -1.14
C ALA A 15 -27.14 -14.06 -0.36
N VAL A 16 -27.56 -13.67 0.84
CA VAL A 16 -26.77 -12.82 1.75
C VAL A 16 -25.52 -13.56 2.24
N ALA A 17 -25.63 -14.81 2.69
CA ALA A 17 -24.46 -15.59 3.12
C ALA A 17 -23.44 -15.78 1.98
N GLN A 18 -23.91 -16.00 0.74
CA GLN A 18 -23.06 -16.11 -0.44
C GLN A 18 -22.37 -14.79 -0.78
N SER A 19 -22.99 -13.63 -0.55
CA SER A 19 -22.36 -12.33 -0.82
C SER A 19 -21.24 -12.02 0.17
N TYR A 20 -21.43 -12.34 1.46
CA TYR A 20 -20.36 -12.24 2.46
C TYR A 20 -19.19 -13.17 2.12
N ALA A 21 -19.46 -14.45 1.87
CA ALA A 21 -18.40 -15.40 1.52
C ALA A 21 -17.61 -15.01 0.26
N LYS A 22 -18.27 -14.39 -0.72
CA LYS A 22 -17.60 -13.86 -1.92
C LYS A 22 -16.67 -12.69 -1.58
N ARG A 23 -17.12 -11.74 -0.75
CA ARG A 23 -16.29 -10.60 -0.32
C ARG A 23 -15.07 -11.07 0.46
N ASP A 24 -15.26 -11.97 1.41
CA ASP A 24 -14.16 -12.51 2.22
C ASP A 24 -13.12 -13.23 1.34
N ALA A 25 -13.58 -14.00 0.34
CA ALA A 25 -12.70 -14.67 -0.60
C ALA A 25 -11.95 -13.68 -1.52
N GLU A 26 -12.60 -12.60 -1.95
CA GLU A 26 -12.00 -11.55 -2.75
C GLU A 26 -10.94 -10.77 -1.96
N GLU A 27 -11.23 -10.40 -0.72
CA GLU A 27 -10.25 -9.77 0.18
C GLU A 27 -9.05 -10.69 0.47
N ALA A 28 -9.29 -11.98 0.70
CA ALA A 28 -8.21 -12.94 0.88
C ALA A 28 -7.32 -13.05 -0.35
N LYS A 29 -7.92 -13.02 -1.56
CA LYS A 29 -7.18 -13.01 -2.82
C LYS A 29 -6.32 -11.75 -2.96
N LYS A 30 -6.88 -10.57 -2.67
CA LYS A 30 -6.14 -9.30 -2.69
C LYS A 30 -4.95 -9.32 -1.73
N ARG A 31 -5.15 -9.79 -0.49
CA ARG A 31 -4.07 -9.91 0.52
C ARG A 31 -2.95 -10.85 0.05
N GLU A 32 -3.31 -11.95 -0.61
CA GLU A 32 -2.33 -12.90 -1.15
C GLU A 32 -1.55 -12.32 -2.35
N GLU A 33 -2.22 -11.58 -3.23
CA GLU A 33 -1.58 -10.85 -4.33
C GLU A 33 -0.62 -9.77 -3.82
N LEU A 34 -1.06 -8.99 -2.83
CA LEU A 34 -0.24 -7.99 -2.16
C LEU A 34 0.99 -8.62 -1.48
N ARG A 35 0.80 -9.74 -0.79
CA ARG A 35 1.90 -10.50 -0.18
C ARG A 35 2.92 -10.94 -1.23
N LYS A 36 2.47 -11.45 -2.39
CA LYS A 36 3.36 -11.84 -3.49
C LYS A 36 4.13 -10.65 -4.05
N ALA A 37 3.49 -9.49 -4.17
CA ALA A 37 4.17 -8.26 -4.59
C ALA A 37 5.27 -7.86 -3.61
N TYR A 38 5.00 -7.88 -2.30
CA TYR A 38 6.01 -7.60 -1.28
C TYR A 38 7.18 -8.58 -1.33
N LEU A 39 6.91 -9.89 -1.37
CA LEU A 39 7.96 -10.89 -1.38
C LEU A 39 8.82 -10.78 -2.64
N LYS A 40 8.20 -10.54 -3.80
CA LYS A 40 8.94 -10.30 -5.03
C LYS A 40 9.92 -9.14 -4.87
N GLU A 41 9.46 -8.00 -4.37
CA GLU A 41 10.31 -6.81 -4.21
C GLU A 41 11.44 -7.01 -3.19
N LEU A 42 11.18 -7.77 -2.12
CA LEU A 42 12.17 -8.08 -1.08
C LEU A 42 13.19 -9.16 -1.49
N ASP A 43 12.82 -10.05 -2.41
CA ASP A 43 13.70 -11.10 -2.93
C ASP A 43 14.62 -10.60 -4.06
N GLU A 44 14.34 -9.43 -4.63
CA GLU A 44 15.20 -8.80 -5.63
C GLU A 44 16.58 -8.46 -5.04
N LYS A 45 17.64 -8.71 -5.81
CA LYS A 45 19.01 -8.53 -5.32
C LYS A 45 19.45 -7.08 -5.41
N ASP A 46 19.81 -6.52 -4.25
CA ASP A 46 20.46 -5.21 -4.15
C ASP A 46 22.00 -5.31 -4.26
N PRO A 47 22.69 -4.26 -4.71
CA PRO A 47 24.14 -4.20 -4.59
C PRO A 47 24.57 -4.16 -3.12
N ASN A 48 25.61 -4.92 -2.78
CA ASN A 48 26.11 -5.05 -1.40
C ASN A 48 26.72 -3.77 -0.81
N ASN A 49 26.84 -2.71 -1.61
CA ASN A 49 27.49 -1.47 -1.23
C ASN A 49 26.54 -0.29 -1.03
N ILE A 50 25.23 -0.57 -1.02
CA ILE A 50 24.15 0.38 -0.75
C ILE A 50 23.83 0.34 0.74
N PHE A 51 23.94 1.48 1.41
CA PHE A 51 23.66 1.60 2.84
C PHE A 51 22.69 2.74 3.12
N TYR A 52 21.69 2.43 3.94
CA TYR A 52 20.82 3.42 4.57
C TYR A 52 21.16 3.53 6.05
N SER A 53 21.33 4.75 6.52
CA SER A 53 21.48 4.99 7.95
C SER A 53 20.16 4.74 8.67
N ILE A 54 20.24 4.35 9.94
CA ILE A 54 19.05 4.24 10.80
C ILE A 54 18.27 5.56 10.88
N GLY A 55 18.96 6.71 10.72
CA GLY A 55 18.32 8.02 10.66
C GLY A 55 17.42 8.18 9.44
N GLN A 56 17.86 7.73 8.26
CA GLN A 56 17.05 7.73 7.03
C GLN A 56 15.81 6.84 7.17
N ILE A 57 16.01 5.61 7.67
CA ILE A 57 14.90 4.67 7.90
C ILE A 57 13.89 5.25 8.92
N LYS A 58 14.37 5.83 10.02
CA LYS A 58 13.50 6.50 11.00
C LYS A 58 12.78 7.71 10.41
N GLY A 59 13.44 8.48 9.54
CA GLY A 59 12.83 9.62 8.85
C GLY A 59 11.65 9.20 7.98
N LEU A 60 11.82 8.12 7.20
CA LEU A 60 10.76 7.57 6.35
C LEU A 60 9.58 7.05 7.17
N LEU A 61 9.85 6.24 8.20
CA LEU A 61 8.80 5.74 9.09
C LEU A 61 8.07 6.88 9.79
N LYS A 62 8.80 7.90 10.25
CA LYS A 62 8.21 9.08 10.86
C LYS A 62 7.34 9.85 9.87
N ALA A 63 7.76 10.01 8.62
CA ALA A 63 6.95 10.66 7.59
C ALA A 63 5.62 9.94 7.35
N PHE A 64 5.61 8.60 7.36
CA PHE A 64 4.37 7.81 7.28
C PHE A 64 3.40 8.16 8.42
N TYR A 65 3.87 8.08 9.67
CA TYR A 65 3.03 8.37 10.84
C TYR A 65 2.67 9.85 11.01
N GLU A 66 3.43 10.78 10.42
CA GLU A 66 3.05 12.20 10.34
C GLU A 66 2.02 12.45 9.24
N ALA A 67 1.98 11.61 8.21
CA ALA A 67 1.02 11.70 7.11
C ALA A 67 -0.34 11.10 7.50
N ASP A 68 -0.36 9.98 8.19
CA ASP A 68 -1.57 9.33 8.72
C ASP A 68 -2.24 10.19 9.80
N ARG A 69 -3.01 11.20 9.38
CA ARG A 69 -3.65 12.19 10.26
C ARG A 69 -4.88 11.63 10.95
N ASN A 70 -5.59 10.75 10.27
CA ASN A 70 -6.84 10.17 10.75
C ASN A 70 -6.60 8.92 11.61
N LEU A 71 -5.35 8.41 11.65
CA LEU A 71 -4.89 7.26 12.43
C LEU A 71 -5.57 5.94 12.02
N ASP A 72 -5.92 5.81 10.75
CA ASP A 72 -6.51 4.59 10.20
C ASP A 72 -5.44 3.57 9.74
N GLY A 73 -4.16 3.91 9.89
CA GLY A 73 -3.03 3.06 9.54
C GLY A 73 -2.70 3.06 8.05
N HIS A 74 -3.33 3.94 7.26
CA HIS A 74 -3.10 4.11 5.84
C HIS A 74 -2.88 5.58 5.51
N VAL A 75 -2.19 5.84 4.39
CA VAL A 75 -1.90 7.21 3.94
C VAL A 75 -2.52 7.44 2.58
N THR A 76 -3.43 8.39 2.47
CA THR A 76 -3.97 8.86 1.19
C THR A 76 -2.98 9.77 0.45
N LEU A 77 -3.12 9.94 -0.86
CA LEU A 77 -2.32 10.90 -1.63
C LEU A 77 -2.43 12.33 -1.05
N GLY A 78 -3.61 12.73 -0.59
CA GLY A 78 -3.82 14.05 0.01
C GLY A 78 -3.06 14.22 1.34
N GLU A 79 -3.04 13.19 2.18
CA GLU A 79 -2.23 13.16 3.41
C GLU A 79 -0.73 13.22 3.11
N LEU A 80 -0.30 12.49 2.08
CA LEU A 80 1.09 12.48 1.63
C LEU A 80 1.54 13.87 1.14
N MET A 81 0.76 14.48 0.25
CA MET A 81 1.01 15.84 -0.27
C MET A 81 1.09 16.89 0.85
N ASN A 82 0.27 16.73 1.88
CA ASN A 82 0.24 17.62 3.04
C ASN A 82 1.51 17.59 3.90
N VAL A 83 2.19 16.45 3.96
CA VAL A 83 3.45 16.28 4.70
C VAL A 83 4.64 16.69 3.87
N TYR A 84 4.72 16.23 2.62
CA TYR A 84 5.86 16.53 1.74
C TYR A 84 5.88 17.97 1.23
N ARG A 85 4.70 18.62 1.14
CA ARG A 85 4.54 20.02 0.72
C ARG A 85 5.41 20.37 -0.50
N PRO A 86 5.20 19.67 -1.64
CA PRO A 86 5.98 19.91 -2.85
C PRO A 86 5.95 21.39 -3.24
N THR A 87 7.11 21.92 -3.63
CA THR A 87 7.29 23.36 -3.92
C THR A 87 7.10 23.70 -5.40
N ASN A 88 7.01 22.69 -6.27
CA ASN A 88 6.82 22.84 -7.71
C ASN A 88 6.02 21.66 -8.29
N GLN A 89 5.63 21.77 -9.57
CA GLN A 89 4.82 20.76 -10.25
C GLN A 89 5.56 19.42 -10.39
N GLU A 90 6.86 19.44 -10.65
CA GLU A 90 7.67 18.22 -10.80
C GLU A 90 7.67 17.39 -9.51
N ALA A 91 7.81 18.03 -8.35
CA ALA A 91 7.73 17.37 -7.05
C ALA A 91 6.32 16.80 -6.78
N CYS A 92 5.26 17.50 -7.19
CA CYS A 92 3.89 16.97 -7.12
C CYS A 92 3.74 15.72 -8.00
N ASP A 93 4.21 15.79 -9.25
CA ASP A 93 4.09 14.70 -10.22
C ASP A 93 4.88 13.46 -9.77
N ASN A 94 6.06 13.66 -9.19
CA ASN A 94 6.86 12.59 -8.61
C ASN A 94 6.14 11.90 -7.45
N ILE A 95 5.58 12.66 -6.49
CA ILE A 95 4.80 12.08 -5.38
C ILE A 95 3.60 11.29 -5.91
N HIS A 96 2.87 11.85 -6.88
CA HIS A 96 1.72 11.19 -7.50
C HIS A 96 2.11 9.89 -8.20
N LYS A 97 3.20 9.91 -8.98
CA LYS A 97 3.74 8.75 -9.67
C LYS A 97 4.16 7.67 -8.68
N THR A 98 4.95 8.02 -7.65
CA THR A 98 5.38 7.06 -6.63
C THR A 98 4.18 6.47 -5.88
N PHE A 99 3.17 7.28 -5.57
CA PHE A 99 1.94 6.81 -4.95
C PHE A 99 1.24 5.77 -5.84
N GLN A 100 1.02 6.10 -7.11
CA GLN A 100 0.34 5.19 -8.06
C GLN A 100 1.12 3.91 -8.33
N GLU A 101 2.45 3.95 -8.29
CA GLU A 101 3.28 2.76 -8.47
C GLU A 101 3.32 1.86 -7.23
N ALA A 102 3.15 2.43 -6.04
CA ALA A 102 3.19 1.71 -4.77
C ALA A 102 1.82 1.11 -4.38
N GLU A 103 0.73 1.75 -4.80
CA GLU A 103 -0.64 1.35 -4.52
C GLU A 103 -1.03 0.15 -5.41
N VAL A 104 -1.25 -1.02 -4.78
CA VAL A 104 -1.44 -2.27 -5.52
C VAL A 104 -2.83 -2.86 -5.32
N ASP A 105 -3.46 -2.64 -4.18
CA ASP A 105 -4.72 -3.30 -3.83
C ASP A 105 -6.00 -2.56 -4.28
N GLY A 106 -5.84 -1.33 -4.80
CA GLY A 106 -6.85 -0.51 -5.43
C GLY A 106 -7.75 0.26 -4.46
N ASP A 107 -7.35 0.41 -3.20
CA ASP A 107 -8.09 1.16 -2.17
C ASP A 107 -7.80 2.69 -2.16
N ASN A 108 -6.87 3.17 -3.00
CA ASN A 108 -6.40 4.56 -3.08
C ASN A 108 -5.74 5.08 -1.81
N ARG A 109 -5.08 4.20 -1.07
CA ARG A 109 -4.31 4.51 0.13
C ARG A 109 -3.04 3.67 0.11
N LEU A 110 -2.08 4.04 0.94
CA LEU A 110 -0.88 3.25 1.14
C LEU A 110 -0.90 2.70 2.55
N SER A 111 -0.92 1.38 2.68
CA SER A 111 -0.48 0.71 3.90
C SER A 111 1.02 0.97 4.13
N LEU A 112 1.52 0.74 5.36
CA LEU A 112 2.96 0.86 5.65
C LEU A 112 3.82 -0.03 4.73
N GLY A 113 3.30 -1.21 4.39
CA GLY A 113 3.97 -2.14 3.48
C GLY A 113 4.10 -1.58 2.07
N GLU A 114 3.02 -1.05 1.50
CA GLU A 114 3.05 -0.40 0.18
C GLU A 114 3.96 0.82 0.20
N PHE A 115 3.81 1.69 1.20
CA PHE A 115 4.63 2.90 1.34
C PHE A 115 6.13 2.58 1.40
N PHE A 116 6.52 1.59 2.21
CA PHE A 116 7.93 1.33 2.47
C PHE A 116 8.56 0.34 1.49
N ILE A 117 7.88 -0.77 1.18
CA ILE A 117 8.42 -1.83 0.33
C ILE A 117 8.26 -1.45 -1.14
N LEU A 118 7.04 -1.15 -1.59
CA LEU A 118 6.77 -0.90 -3.01
C LEU A 118 7.11 0.54 -3.41
N GLY A 119 6.82 1.49 -2.51
CA GLY A 119 7.14 2.91 -2.67
C GLY A 119 8.62 3.17 -2.49
N PHE A 120 9.14 3.12 -1.26
CA PHE A 120 10.53 3.51 -1.00
C PHE A 120 11.56 2.52 -1.57
N ILE A 121 11.55 1.24 -1.16
CA ILE A 121 12.55 0.27 -1.63
C ILE A 121 12.44 0.09 -3.16
N GLY A 122 11.22 -0.09 -3.66
CA GLY A 122 10.96 -0.23 -5.10
C GLY A 122 11.41 0.99 -5.92
N ALA A 123 11.13 2.22 -5.47
CA ALA A 123 11.59 3.42 -6.17
C ALA A 123 13.11 3.58 -6.11
N GLU A 124 13.74 3.37 -4.95
CA GLU A 124 15.20 3.42 -4.83
C GLU A 124 15.85 2.43 -5.79
N ARG A 125 15.35 1.19 -5.87
CA ARG A 125 15.87 0.18 -6.81
C ARG A 125 15.74 0.63 -8.27
N LYS A 126 14.56 1.11 -8.68
CA LYS A 126 14.29 1.57 -10.06
C LYS A 126 15.14 2.77 -10.46
N GLU A 127 15.43 3.66 -9.52
CA GLU A 127 16.18 4.91 -9.77
C GLU A 127 17.69 4.77 -9.50
N GLY A 128 18.15 3.58 -9.08
CA GLY A 128 19.58 3.32 -8.86
C GLY A 128 20.11 3.84 -7.52
N TYR A 129 19.27 3.81 -6.49
CA TYR A 129 19.51 4.15 -5.09
C TYR A 129 19.99 5.61 -4.90
N PRO A 130 19.17 6.60 -5.29
CA PRO A 130 19.55 8.01 -5.21
C PRO A 130 19.75 8.51 -3.77
N GLN A 131 19.06 7.92 -2.78
CA GLN A 131 19.17 8.35 -1.38
C GLN A 131 20.17 7.51 -0.59
N ALA A 132 20.65 6.40 -1.14
CA ALA A 132 21.59 5.54 -0.44
C ALA A 132 23.01 6.11 -0.41
N ARG A 133 23.72 5.83 0.69
CA ARG A 133 25.16 5.97 0.73
C ARG A 133 25.80 4.79 -0.01
N LYS A 134 26.59 5.07 -1.04
CA LYS A 134 27.38 4.09 -1.78
C LYS A 134 28.79 4.05 -1.19
N ILE A 135 29.24 2.86 -0.81
CA ILE A 135 30.63 2.65 -0.36
C ILE A 135 31.37 1.97 -1.52
N GLU A 136 32.57 2.44 -1.82
CA GLU A 136 33.43 1.83 -2.85
C GLU A 136 34.14 0.59 -2.32
#